data_AF-A0A0L7MQG2-F1
#
_entry.id   AF-A0A0L7MQG2-F1
#
_cell.length_a   1.000
_cell.length_b   1.000
_cell.length_c   1.000
_cell.angle_alpha   90.00
_cell.angle_beta   90.00
_cell.angle_gamma   90.00
#
_symmetry.space_group_name_H-M   'P 1'
#
loop_
_entity.id
_entity.type
_entity.pdbx_description
1 polymer ?
#
loop_
_entity_poly.entity_id
_entity_poly.type
_entity_poly.pdbx_seq_one_letter_code
_entity_poly.pdbx_strand_id
1 'polypeptide(L)'
;MVILHARCELRIFPCAAELIYYLGFLKIFFMKLLLYPLVALTPAACSTPAPQLPPICQETKENIENLIKTLEADKKIPDYYIKAHQDNLSTIILNTPRLEEAQKEGYCRFFNQNTQRISNTLTLNPRGMDAEIQRLHEKGNF
;
A
#
# COMPACT_ATOMS: atom_id res chain seq x y z
N MET A 1 27.73 33.85 -9.24
CA MET A 1 27.12 33.10 -8.13
C MET A 1 25.65 32.92 -8.48
N VAL A 2 25.34 31.79 -9.13
CA VAL A 2 23.99 31.46 -9.61
C VAL A 2 23.65 30.13 -8.97
N ILE A 3 22.75 30.17 -7.98
CA ILE A 3 22.25 28.98 -7.30
C ILE A 3 21.13 28.43 -8.17
N LEU A 4 21.43 27.31 -8.85
CA LEU A 4 20.47 26.55 -9.64
C LEU A 4 19.43 25.91 -8.70
N HIS A 5 18.19 26.35 -8.83
CA HIS A 5 17.01 25.75 -8.22
C HIS A 5 16.69 24.43 -8.95
N ALA A 6 17.04 23.28 -8.37
CA ALA A 6 16.64 21.99 -8.90
C ALA A 6 15.20 21.67 -8.46
N ARG A 7 14.23 22.02 -9.33
CA ARG A 7 12.92 21.38 -9.36
C ARG A 7 13.11 19.95 -9.86
N CYS A 8 12.76 18.95 -9.05
CA CYS A 8 12.68 17.56 -9.47
C CYS A 8 11.20 17.17 -9.56
N GLU A 9 10.59 17.41 -10.73
CA GLU A 9 9.36 16.76 -11.15
C GLU A 9 9.66 15.75 -12.27
N LEU A 10 9.20 14.52 -12.04
CA LEU A 10 8.81 13.47 -12.99
C LEU A 10 9.45 13.40 -14.39
N ARG A 11 10.08 12.25 -14.68
CA ARG A 11 9.85 11.39 -15.86
C ARG A 11 10.68 10.09 -15.69
N ILE A 12 10.03 8.93 -15.48
CA ILE A 12 9.66 7.93 -16.49
C ILE A 12 10.89 7.18 -17.08
N PHE A 13 10.91 5.86 -16.84
CA PHE A 13 11.73 4.75 -17.40
C PHE A 13 12.30 4.93 -18.83
N PRO A 14 13.44 4.27 -19.18
CA PRO A 14 13.41 2.89 -19.71
C PRO A 14 14.53 1.99 -19.12
N CYS A 15 14.33 0.70 -18.83
CA CYS A 15 14.10 -0.45 -19.73
C CYS A 15 15.32 -0.83 -20.61
N ALA A 16 15.80 -2.07 -20.42
CA ALA A 16 16.64 -2.91 -21.28
C ALA A 16 18.16 -2.60 -21.42
N ALA A 17 19.01 -3.60 -21.11
CA ALA A 17 19.60 -4.50 -22.12
C ALA A 17 20.87 -5.21 -21.58
N GLU A 18 20.87 -6.55 -21.65
CA GLU A 18 22.08 -7.38 -21.63
C GLU A 18 22.92 -7.17 -22.90
N LEU A 19 24.26 -7.31 -22.82
CA LEU A 19 25.14 -7.95 -23.84
C LEU A 19 26.65 -7.91 -23.47
N ILE A 20 27.15 -9.02 -22.94
CA ILE A 20 28.29 -9.87 -23.40
C ILE A 20 29.59 -9.23 -23.96
N TYR A 21 30.71 -9.60 -23.30
CA TYR A 21 32.11 -9.84 -23.75
C TYR A 21 32.96 -8.73 -24.41
N TYR A 22 34.20 -8.56 -23.94
CA TYR A 22 35.42 -8.93 -24.69
C TYR A 22 36.69 -8.91 -23.83
N LEU A 23 37.32 -10.08 -23.74
CA LEU A 23 38.75 -10.44 -23.67
C LEU A 23 39.72 -9.67 -22.75
N GLY A 24 40.35 -10.46 -21.87
CA GLY A 24 41.52 -10.06 -21.11
C GLY A 24 42.75 -9.82 -21.98
N PHE A 25 43.53 -8.82 -21.59
CA PHE A 25 44.94 -8.69 -21.91
C PHE A 25 45.57 -7.78 -20.85
N LEU A 26 46.83 -8.05 -20.50
CA LEU A 26 47.67 -7.31 -19.55
C LEU A 26 47.48 -7.61 -18.05
N LYS A 27 47.81 -8.87 -17.75
CA LYS A 27 48.66 -9.24 -16.61
C LYS A 27 49.79 -8.21 -16.36
N ILE A 28 49.99 -7.90 -15.08
CA ILE A 28 51.29 -7.59 -14.46
C ILE A 28 51.88 -6.23 -14.86
N PHE A 29 51.68 -5.21 -14.01
CA PHE A 29 52.76 -4.29 -13.66
C PHE A 29 52.40 -3.51 -12.38
N PHE A 30 53.35 -3.47 -11.45
CA PHE A 30 53.41 -2.61 -10.27
C PHE A 30 52.54 -2.94 -9.04
N MET A 31 53.03 -3.97 -8.36
CA MET A 31 53.40 -3.93 -6.94
C MET A 31 53.52 -2.51 -6.30
N LYS A 32 53.08 -2.43 -5.03
CA LYS A 32 53.32 -1.40 -3.98
C LYS A 32 52.35 -0.21 -3.91
N LEU A 33 51.43 -0.27 -2.94
CA LEU A 33 51.27 0.68 -1.81
C LEU A 33 50.00 0.24 -1.07
N LEU A 34 50.10 -0.38 0.10
CA LEU A 34 49.95 0.28 1.41
C LEU A 34 48.69 1.16 1.54
N LEU A 35 48.00 0.92 2.67
CA LEU A 35 47.01 1.76 3.36
C LEU A 35 45.50 1.42 3.18
N TYR A 36 44.98 0.87 4.29
CA TYR A 36 43.65 1.07 4.89
C TYR A 36 42.41 0.51 4.19
N PRO A 37 41.64 -0.41 4.84
CA PRO A 37 40.21 -0.43 4.60
C PRO A 37 39.63 0.79 5.33
N LEU A 38 39.39 1.88 4.60
CA LEU A 38 38.44 2.89 5.03
C LEU A 38 37.09 2.18 5.15
N VAL A 39 36.71 1.83 6.38
CA VAL A 39 35.33 1.52 6.72
C VAL A 39 34.55 2.79 6.43
N ALA A 40 33.96 2.84 5.23
CA ALA A 40 32.96 3.83 4.89
C ALA A 40 31.77 3.58 5.81
N LEU A 41 31.77 4.24 6.97
CA LEU A 41 30.56 4.54 7.73
C LEU A 41 29.69 5.36 6.80
N THR A 42 28.87 4.68 6.00
CA THR A 42 27.72 5.31 5.38
C THR A 42 26.93 5.94 6.52
N PRO A 43 26.64 7.26 6.48
CA PRO A 43 25.64 7.78 7.39
C PRO A 43 24.37 7.03 7.04
N ALA A 44 23.95 6.12 7.93
CA ALA A 44 22.59 5.63 7.93
C ALA A 44 21.74 6.90 8.04
N ALA A 45 21.23 7.36 6.91
CA ALA A 45 20.20 8.37 6.88
C ALA A 45 19.06 7.73 7.66
N CYS A 46 18.95 8.10 8.94
CA CYS A 46 17.82 7.75 9.78
C CYS A 46 16.60 8.36 9.07
N SER A 47 16.00 7.59 8.18
CA SER A 47 14.67 7.86 7.70
C SER A 47 13.80 7.86 8.94
N THR A 48 13.32 9.04 9.31
CA THR A 48 12.25 9.16 10.31
C THR A 48 11.17 8.17 9.89
N PRO A 49 10.79 7.20 10.75
CA PRO A 49 9.73 6.27 10.43
C PRO A 49 8.53 7.06 9.96
N ALA A 50 7.97 6.70 8.81
CA ALA A 50 6.72 7.30 8.35
C ALA A 50 5.72 7.26 9.52
N PRO A 51 4.95 8.35 9.76
CA PRO A 51 3.96 8.36 10.83
C PRO A 51 3.12 7.10 10.76
N GLN A 52 3.27 6.24 11.77
CA GLN A 52 2.62 4.93 11.75
C GLN A 52 1.13 5.16 11.95
N LEU A 53 0.32 4.59 11.05
CA LEU A 53 -1.13 4.56 11.21
C LEU A 53 -1.47 3.92 12.56
N PRO A 54 -2.49 4.43 13.29
CA PRO A 54 -2.96 3.77 14.49
C PRO A 54 -3.23 2.29 14.24
N PRO A 55 -2.94 1.37 15.19
CA PRO A 55 -3.10 -0.07 14.98
C PRO A 55 -4.49 -0.46 14.45
N ILE A 56 -5.55 0.17 14.97
CA ILE A 56 -6.92 -0.06 14.51
C ILE A 56 -7.10 0.27 13.02
N CYS A 57 -6.41 1.27 12.49
CA CYS A 57 -6.46 1.62 11.07
C CYS A 57 -5.73 0.63 10.18
N GLN A 58 -4.66 0.00 10.69
CA GLN A 58 -3.96 -1.07 9.99
C GLN A 58 -4.86 -2.32 9.92
N GLU A 59 -5.41 -2.74 11.07
CA GLU A 59 -6.36 -3.85 11.16
C GLU A 59 -7.58 -3.63 10.26
N THR A 60 -8.14 -2.41 10.25
CA THR A 60 -9.30 -2.08 9.41
C THR A 60 -9.01 -2.28 7.92
N LYS A 61 -7.81 -1.87 7.45
CA LYS A 61 -7.41 -2.06 6.05
C LYS A 61 -7.32 -3.54 5.71
N GLU A 62 -6.62 -4.31 6.53
CA GLU A 62 -6.47 -5.75 6.34
C GLU A 62 -7.83 -6.47 6.34
N ASN A 63 -8.73 -6.10 7.25
CA ASN A 63 -10.07 -6.68 7.33
C ASN A 63 -10.90 -6.38 6.07
N ILE A 64 -10.81 -5.17 5.52
CA ILE A 64 -11.52 -4.81 4.28
C ILE A 64 -10.92 -5.53 3.08
N GLU A 65 -9.58 -5.58 2.98
CA GLU A 65 -8.90 -6.32 1.91
C GLU A 65 -9.27 -7.81 1.91
N ASN A 66 -9.33 -8.42 3.09
CA ASN A 66 -9.74 -9.81 3.25
C ASN A 66 -11.23 -10.01 2.88
N LEU A 67 -12.10 -9.07 3.28
CA LEU A 67 -13.50 -9.09 2.87
C LEU A 67 -13.63 -9.01 1.34
N ILE A 68 -12.95 -8.06 0.69
CA ILE A 68 -12.97 -7.89 -0.77
C ILE A 68 -12.56 -9.20 -1.46
N LYS A 69 -11.42 -9.79 -1.08
CA LYS A 69 -10.96 -11.07 -1.65
C LYS A 69 -11.99 -12.19 -1.50
N THR A 70 -12.67 -12.24 -0.34
CA THR A 70 -13.69 -13.26 -0.09
C THR A 70 -14.93 -13.03 -0.95
N LEU A 71 -15.34 -11.78 -1.13
CA LEU A 71 -16.47 -11.43 -2.00
C LEU A 71 -16.15 -11.70 -3.48
N GLU A 72 -14.94 -11.38 -3.95
CA GLU A 72 -14.46 -11.65 -5.31
C GLU A 72 -14.38 -13.15 -5.63
N ALA A 73 -14.12 -13.98 -4.61
CA ALA A 73 -14.11 -15.43 -4.76
C ALA A 73 -15.52 -16.02 -4.94
N ASP A 74 -16.57 -15.32 -4.49
CA ASP A 74 -17.97 -15.75 -4.64
C ASP A 74 -18.61 -15.13 -5.88
N LYS A 75 -18.77 -15.95 -6.92
CA LYS A 75 -19.35 -15.57 -8.22
C LYS A 75 -20.81 -15.08 -8.17
N LYS A 76 -21.48 -15.18 -7.02
CA LYS A 76 -22.87 -14.70 -6.83
C LYS A 76 -22.92 -13.25 -6.35
N ILE A 77 -21.82 -12.70 -5.83
CA ILE A 77 -21.78 -11.33 -5.35
C ILE A 77 -21.66 -10.39 -6.55
N PRO A 78 -22.56 -9.40 -6.72
CA PRO A 78 -22.47 -8.46 -7.83
C PRO A 78 -21.23 -7.56 -7.75
N ASP A 79 -20.63 -7.26 -8.90
CA ASP A 79 -19.45 -6.40 -9.01
C ASP A 79 -19.63 -5.02 -8.34
N TYR A 80 -20.83 -4.45 -8.44
CA TYR A 80 -21.13 -3.16 -7.81
C TYR A 80 -20.95 -3.20 -6.29
N TYR A 81 -21.25 -4.35 -5.67
CA TYR A 81 -21.16 -4.52 -4.22
C TYR A 81 -19.71 -4.66 -3.79
N ILE A 82 -18.93 -5.42 -4.57
CA ILE A 82 -17.47 -5.54 -4.39
C ILE A 82 -16.81 -4.15 -4.53
N LYS A 83 -17.17 -3.41 -5.57
CA LYS A 83 -16.65 -2.06 -5.84
C LYS A 83 -16.89 -1.11 -4.68
N ALA A 84 -18.08 -1.14 -4.05
CA ALA A 84 -18.34 -0.30 -2.89
C ALA A 84 -17.38 -0.57 -1.70
N HIS A 85 -16.92 -1.82 -1.53
CA HIS A 85 -15.91 -2.14 -0.51
C HIS A 85 -14.50 -1.71 -0.93
N GLN A 86 -14.17 -1.80 -2.21
CA GLN A 86 -12.93 -1.23 -2.77
C GLN A 86 -12.89 0.30 -2.61
N ASP A 87 -14.03 0.97 -2.80
CA ASP A 87 -14.17 2.41 -2.60
C ASP A 87 -14.03 2.79 -1.12
N ASN A 88 -14.58 1.97 -0.20
CA ASN A 88 -14.36 2.12 1.25
C ASN A 88 -12.87 2.00 1.61
N LEU A 89 -12.18 0.99 1.08
CA LEU A 89 -10.74 0.82 1.29
C LEU A 89 -9.95 2.04 0.80
N SER A 90 -10.24 2.49 -0.42
CA SER A 90 -9.62 3.68 -1.01
C SER A 90 -9.88 4.93 -0.17
N THR A 91 -11.11 5.10 0.30
CA THR A 91 -11.53 6.19 1.19
C THR A 91 -10.74 6.20 2.49
N ILE A 92 -10.49 5.04 3.10
CA ILE A 92 -9.67 4.94 4.31
C ILE A 92 -8.21 5.27 4.03
N ILE A 93 -7.64 4.73 2.94
CA ILE A 93 -6.25 4.97 2.57
C ILE A 93 -5.99 6.45 2.30
N LEU A 94 -6.88 7.11 1.57
CA LEU A 94 -6.73 8.51 1.16
C LEU A 94 -7.03 9.51 2.29
N ASN A 95 -8.04 9.22 3.13
CA ASN A 95 -8.50 10.19 4.13
C ASN A 95 -7.80 10.04 5.47
N THR A 96 -7.47 8.84 5.94
CA THR A 96 -6.87 8.65 7.27
C THR A 96 -5.61 9.50 7.50
N PRO A 97 -4.67 9.63 6.53
CA PRO A 97 -3.50 10.50 6.68
C PRO A 97 -3.82 12.00 6.76
N ARG A 98 -5.01 12.41 6.29
CA ARG A 98 -5.48 13.81 6.27
C ARG A 98 -6.31 14.19 7.49
N LEU A 99 -6.68 13.21 8.33
CA LEU A 99 -7.43 13.44 9.56
C LEU A 99 -6.52 13.90 10.69
N GLU A 100 -7.08 14.66 11.61
CA GLU A 100 -6.45 14.94 12.90
C GLU A 100 -6.22 13.63 13.68
N GLU A 101 -5.12 13.54 14.43
CA GLU A 101 -4.76 12.31 15.16
C GLU A 101 -5.90 11.79 16.06
N ALA A 102 -6.60 12.71 16.75
CA ALA A 102 -7.72 12.37 17.64
C ALA A 102 -8.93 11.73 16.92
N GLN A 103 -9.06 11.94 15.61
CA GLN A 103 -10.19 11.46 14.81
C GLN A 103 -9.90 10.11 14.13
N LYS A 104 -8.62 9.79 13.88
CA LYS A 104 -8.22 8.61 13.10
C LYS A 104 -8.77 7.31 13.66
N GLU A 105 -8.69 7.11 14.97
CA GLU A 105 -9.19 5.86 15.58
C GLU A 105 -10.70 5.69 15.42
N GLY A 106 -11.47 6.74 15.71
CA GLY A 106 -12.93 6.71 15.57
C GLY A 106 -13.35 6.46 14.12
N TYR A 107 -12.66 7.12 13.18
CA TYR A 107 -12.87 6.95 11.76
C TYR A 107 -12.62 5.51 11.30
N CYS A 108 -11.46 4.93 11.62
CA CYS A 108 -11.14 3.56 11.24
C CYS A 108 -12.05 2.53 11.94
N ARG A 109 -12.38 2.75 13.21
CA ARG A 109 -13.29 1.88 13.96
C ARG A 109 -14.69 1.79 13.32
N PHE A 110 -15.21 2.90 12.81
CA PHE A 110 -16.49 2.92 12.10
C PHE A 110 -16.49 1.98 10.90
N PHE A 111 -15.46 2.07 10.05
CA PHE A 111 -15.33 1.17 8.90
C PHE A 111 -15.11 -0.28 9.35
N ASN A 112 -14.27 -0.53 10.36
CA ASN A 112 -14.00 -1.88 10.86
C ASN A 112 -15.27 -2.59 11.32
N GLN A 113 -16.13 -1.90 12.07
CA GLN A 113 -17.39 -2.46 12.56
C GLN A 113 -18.31 -2.90 11.42
N ASN A 114 -18.43 -2.09 10.36
CA ASN A 114 -19.23 -2.46 9.20
C ASN A 114 -18.63 -3.67 8.46
N THR A 115 -17.31 -3.68 8.27
CA THR A 115 -16.59 -4.80 7.64
C THR A 115 -16.80 -6.10 8.40
N GLN A 116 -16.59 -6.09 9.71
CA GLN A 116 -16.77 -7.27 10.57
C GLN A 116 -18.20 -7.79 10.52
N ARG A 117 -19.20 -6.90 10.52
CA ARG A 117 -20.61 -7.28 10.40
C ARG A 117 -20.91 -8.01 9.08
N ILE A 118 -20.33 -7.55 7.97
CA ILE A 118 -20.50 -8.17 6.65
C ILE A 118 -19.75 -9.49 6.58
N SER A 119 -18.50 -9.55 7.05
CA SER A 119 -17.73 -10.79 7.14
C SER A 119 -18.46 -11.85 7.96
N ASN A 120 -19.02 -11.47 9.12
CA ASN A 120 -19.83 -12.36 9.94
C ASN A 120 -21.09 -12.82 9.23
N THR A 121 -21.75 -11.96 8.45
CA THR A 121 -22.93 -12.35 7.65
C THR A 121 -22.54 -13.38 6.60
N LEU A 122 -21.43 -13.16 5.90
CA LEU A 122 -20.90 -14.06 4.88
C LEU A 122 -20.56 -15.45 5.47
N THR A 123 -19.97 -15.49 6.67
CA THR A 123 -19.61 -16.75 7.34
C THR A 123 -20.80 -17.47 7.99
N LEU A 124 -21.66 -16.75 8.71
CA LEU A 124 -22.68 -17.34 9.58
C LEU A 124 -24.05 -17.48 8.91
N ASN A 125 -24.37 -16.61 7.96
CA ASN A 125 -25.65 -16.64 7.24
C ASN A 125 -25.50 -16.28 5.75
N PRO A 126 -25.12 -17.28 4.93
CA PRO A 126 -25.22 -17.33 3.47
C PRO A 126 -26.15 -16.31 2.81
N ARG A 127 -27.43 -16.55 3.13
CA ARG A 127 -28.61 -15.91 2.55
C ARG A 127 -28.80 -14.48 3.06
N GLY A 128 -28.13 -14.11 4.14
CA GLY A 128 -28.10 -12.74 4.64
C GLY A 128 -27.40 -11.78 3.69
N MET A 129 -26.51 -12.27 2.82
CA MET A 129 -25.80 -11.44 1.84
C MET A 129 -26.73 -10.82 0.81
N ASP A 130 -27.81 -11.50 0.39
CA ASP A 130 -28.80 -10.93 -0.53
C ASP A 130 -29.43 -9.65 0.06
N ALA A 131 -29.71 -9.66 1.37
CA ALA A 131 -30.21 -8.48 2.06
C ALA A 131 -29.15 -7.38 2.20
N GLU A 132 -27.87 -7.70 2.39
CA GLU A 132 -26.79 -6.71 2.40
C GLU A 132 -26.62 -6.03 1.04
N ILE A 133 -26.64 -6.83 -0.02
CA ILE A 133 -26.54 -6.38 -1.40
C ILE A 133 -27.72 -5.46 -1.75
N GLN A 134 -28.93 -5.86 -1.38
CA GLN A 134 -30.14 -5.06 -1.59
C GLN A 134 -30.13 -3.76 -0.78
N ARG A 135 -29.71 -3.80 0.50
CA ARG A 135 -29.60 -2.58 1.32
C ARG A 135 -28.61 -1.57 0.75
N LEU A 136 -27.50 -2.05 0.19
CA LEU A 136 -26.58 -1.16 -0.51
C LEU A 136 -27.27 -0.60 -1.77
N HIS A 137 -27.96 -1.44 -2.53
CA HIS A 137 -28.72 -1.06 -3.74
C HIS A 137 -29.69 0.11 -3.49
N GLU A 138 -30.49 0.00 -2.43
CA GLU A 138 -31.51 0.98 -2.07
C GLU A 138 -30.96 2.31 -1.55
N LYS A 139 -29.74 2.30 -0.99
CA LYS A 139 -29.09 3.53 -0.51
C LYS A 139 -28.60 4.45 -1.64
N GLY A 140 -28.66 4.01 -2.90
CA GLY A 140 -28.33 4.85 -4.05
C GLY A 140 -26.84 5.21 -4.17
N ASN A 141 -25.94 4.48 -3.50
CA ASN A 141 -24.50 4.65 -3.64
C ASN A 141 -23.96 3.84 -4.85
N PHE A 142 -24.46 4.13 -6.07
CA PHE A 142 -23.96 3.57 -7.34
C PHE A 142 -23.77 4.64 -8.39
#